data_AF-A0A090E9Y4-F1
#
_entry.id   AF-A0A090E9Y4-F1
#
_cell.length_a   1.000
_cell.length_b   1.000
_cell.length_c   1.000
_cell.angle_alpha   90.00
_cell.angle_beta   90.00
_cell.angle_gamma   90.00
#
_symmetry.space_group_name_H-M   'P 1'
#
loop_
_entity.id
_entity.type
_entity.pdbx_description
1 polymer ?
#
loop_
_entity_poly.entity_id
_entity_poly.type
_entity_poly.pdbx_seq_one_letter_code
_entity_poly.pdbx_strand_id
1 'polypeptide(L)'
;MFDFVKPHDGPVVVGLERFETVYAKDQPQYLPLRTLPARNGNSAIARFHFTDAQRKAIAEGADIYLELLHFGGPLAPSSIMVMSEPADTDSFRLWWRAQTSAPYRLDVLDSMGKGK
;
A
#
# COMPACT_ATOMS: atom_id res chain seq x y z
N MET A 1 1.32 -12.59 -5.91
CA MET A 1 0.56 -11.55 -6.61
C MET A 1 0.24 -10.46 -5.60
N PHE A 2 0.14 -9.20 -6.01
CA PHE A 2 -0.26 -8.11 -5.10
C PHE A 2 -1.73 -8.26 -4.73
N ASP A 3 -2.00 -8.36 -3.43
CA ASP A 3 -3.35 -8.37 -2.87
C ASP A 3 -3.62 -7.04 -2.14
N PHE A 4 -4.65 -6.32 -2.56
CA PHE A 4 -4.92 -4.96 -2.09
C PHE A 4 -5.65 -4.98 -0.74
N VAL A 5 -5.13 -4.18 0.18
CA VAL A 5 -5.69 -4.03 1.52
C VAL A 5 -6.73 -2.93 1.53
N LYS A 6 -7.92 -3.24 2.02
CA LYS A 6 -9.01 -2.25 2.11
C LYS A 6 -8.87 -1.41 3.38
N PRO A 7 -9.29 -0.13 3.35
CA PRO A 7 -9.58 0.61 4.57
C PRO A 7 -10.51 -0.19 5.47
N HIS A 8 -10.34 -0.06 6.79
CA HIS A 8 -11.22 -0.73 7.73
C HIS A 8 -12.64 -0.18 7.62
N ASP A 9 -13.61 -1.07 7.47
CA ASP A 9 -15.04 -0.74 7.48
C ASP A 9 -15.53 -0.58 8.92
N GLY A 10 -15.21 0.58 9.50
CA GLY A 10 -15.48 0.88 10.91
C GLY A 10 -14.69 2.08 11.42
N PRO A 11 -14.76 2.36 12.73
CA PRO A 11 -14.00 3.44 13.33
C PRO A 11 -12.50 3.17 13.27
N VAL A 12 -11.72 4.23 13.09
CA VAL A 12 -10.26 4.20 13.14
C VAL A 12 -9.83 3.69 14.52
N VAL A 13 -10.41 4.26 15.58
CA VAL A 13 -10.31 3.77 16.95
C VAL A 13 -11.69 3.83 17.58
N VAL A 14 -12.17 2.70 18.10
CA VAL A 14 -13.47 2.59 18.77
C VAL A 14 -13.53 3.57 19.95
N GLY A 15 -14.61 4.35 20.03
CA GLY A 15 -14.84 5.37 21.06
C GLY A 15 -14.29 6.76 20.73
N LEU A 16 -13.59 6.93 19.60
CA LEU A 16 -13.06 8.22 19.14
C LEU A 16 -13.75 8.74 17.87
N GLU A 17 -14.89 8.17 17.49
CA GLU A 17 -15.59 8.42 16.23
C GLU A 17 -15.94 9.89 16.00
N ARG A 18 -16.27 10.62 17.08
CA ARG A 18 -16.62 12.04 17.02
C ARG A 18 -15.48 12.95 16.54
N PHE A 19 -14.24 12.44 16.56
CA PHE A 19 -13.05 13.18 16.14
C PHE A 19 -12.61 12.81 14.72
N GLU A 20 -13.32 11.90 14.04
CA GLU A 20 -12.93 11.43 12.72
C GLU A 20 -13.25 12.43 11.61
N THR A 21 -12.40 12.45 10.59
CA THR A 21 -12.65 13.10 9.31
C THR A 21 -12.67 12.04 8.21
N VAL A 22 -13.70 12.08 7.35
CA VAL A 22 -13.81 11.19 6.19
C VAL A 22 -13.33 11.92 4.94
N TYR A 23 -12.16 11.53 4.43
CA TYR A 23 -11.64 12.05 3.17
C TYR A 23 -12.28 11.37 1.97
N ALA A 24 -12.27 12.09 0.84
CA ALA A 24 -12.72 11.62 -0.48
C ALA A 24 -14.16 11.08 -0.54
N LYS A 25 -15.02 11.40 0.44
CA LYS A 25 -16.42 10.93 0.52
C LYS A 25 -17.28 11.25 -0.72
N ASP A 26 -16.98 12.37 -1.40
CA ASP A 26 -17.75 12.87 -2.55
C ASP A 26 -17.00 12.65 -3.88
N GLN A 27 -15.92 11.88 -3.87
CA GLN A 27 -15.08 11.65 -5.05
C GLN A 27 -15.24 10.20 -5.53
N PRO A 28 -16.03 9.93 -6.59
CA PRO A 28 -16.39 8.57 -7.00
C PRO A 28 -15.20 7.70 -7.42
N GLN A 29 -14.09 8.33 -7.80
CA GLN A 29 -12.85 7.67 -8.18
C GLN A 29 -12.02 7.15 -6.98
N TYR A 30 -12.42 7.48 -5.75
CA TYR A 30 -11.71 7.08 -4.53
C TYR A 30 -12.63 6.31 -3.56
N LEU A 31 -12.02 5.43 -2.77
CA LEU A 31 -12.69 4.87 -1.60
C LEU A 31 -12.69 5.92 -0.47
N PRO A 32 -13.83 6.19 0.18
CA PRO A 32 -13.87 7.06 1.34
C PRO A 32 -12.93 6.56 2.44
N LEU A 33 -12.11 7.47 2.99
CA LEU A 33 -11.10 7.12 3.97
C LEU A 33 -11.39 7.80 5.30
N ARG A 34 -11.82 7.02 6.30
CA ARG A 34 -11.95 7.48 7.68
C ARG A 34 -10.58 7.70 8.30
N THR A 35 -10.39 8.85 8.94
CA THR A 35 -9.12 9.21 9.57
C THR A 35 -9.30 9.90 10.92
N LEU A 36 -8.31 9.76 11.80
CA LEU A 36 -8.14 10.58 12.99
C LEU A 36 -7.05 11.63 12.76
N PRO A 37 -7.19 12.85 13.29
CA PRO A 37 -6.11 13.83 13.25
C PRO A 37 -4.94 13.36 14.12
N ALA A 38 -3.72 13.60 13.65
CA ALA A 38 -2.49 13.32 14.38
C ALA A 38 -1.50 14.47 14.22
N ARG A 39 -0.47 14.49 15.08
CA ARG A 39 0.54 15.58 15.12
C ARG A 39 -0.11 16.96 15.14
N ASN A 40 -1.09 17.16 16.02
CA ASN A 40 -1.87 18.40 16.17
C ASN A 40 -2.55 18.88 14.86
N GLY A 41 -3.06 17.93 14.05
CA GLY A 41 -3.77 18.22 12.81
C GLY A 41 -2.89 18.27 11.56
N ASN A 42 -1.56 18.12 11.70
CA ASN A 42 -0.63 18.12 10.56
C ASN A 42 -0.51 16.76 9.85
N SER A 43 -1.22 15.74 10.32
CA SER A 43 -1.26 14.42 9.70
C SER A 43 -2.58 13.71 10.01
N ALA A 44 -2.85 12.64 9.29
CA ALA A 44 -4.04 11.83 9.45
C ALA A 44 -3.66 10.36 9.66
N ILE A 45 -4.30 9.70 10.63
CA ILE A 45 -4.17 8.27 10.89
C ILE A 45 -5.36 7.57 10.27
N ALA A 46 -5.09 6.63 9.36
CA ALA A 46 -6.09 5.71 8.83
C ALA A 46 -5.89 4.31 9.42
N ARG A 47 -6.97 3.52 9.47
CA ARG A 47 -6.93 2.11 9.86
C ARG A 47 -7.23 1.22 8.66
N PHE A 48 -6.45 0.17 8.52
CA PHE A 48 -6.62 -0.84 7.48
C PHE A 48 -6.96 -2.18 8.12
N HIS A 49 -7.70 -3.00 7.39
CA HIS A 49 -8.06 -4.34 7.84
C HIS A 49 -7.51 -5.37 6.87
N PHE A 50 -6.65 -6.25 7.40
CA PHE A 50 -6.15 -7.40 6.66
C PHE A 50 -7.11 -8.57 6.81
N THR A 51 -7.40 -9.25 5.71
CA THR A 51 -8.13 -10.52 5.70
C THR A 51 -7.31 -11.62 6.38
N ASP A 52 -7.94 -12.73 6.77
CA ASP A 52 -7.23 -13.87 7.37
C ASP A 52 -6.16 -14.44 6.43
N ALA A 53 -6.44 -14.48 5.12
CA ALA A 53 -5.48 -14.90 4.11
C ALA A 53 -4.26 -13.96 4.04
N GLN A 54 -4.50 -12.64 4.06
CA GLN A 54 -3.42 -11.63 4.08
C GLN A 54 -2.60 -11.73 5.36
N ARG A 55 -3.25 -11.89 6.52
CA ARG A 55 -2.56 -12.06 7.81
C ARG A 55 -1.68 -13.29 7.82
N LYS A 56 -2.19 -14.42 7.29
CA LYS A 56 -1.44 -15.66 7.16
C LYS A 56 -0.22 -15.46 6.26
N ALA A 57 -0.40 -14.86 5.08
CA ALA A 57 0.70 -14.58 4.16
C ALA A 57 1.78 -13.71 4.81
N ILE A 58 1.40 -12.65 5.53
CA ILE A 58 2.35 -11.78 6.25
C ILE A 58 3.10 -12.60 7.32
N ALA A 59 2.41 -13.44 8.08
CA ALA A 59 3.05 -14.32 9.08
C ALA A 59 4.01 -15.33 8.46
N GLU A 60 3.79 -15.71 7.20
CA GLU A 60 4.66 -16.60 6.40
C GLU A 60 5.81 -15.84 5.69
N GLY A 61 5.92 -14.52 5.88
CA GLY A 61 7.02 -13.71 5.36
C GLY A 61 6.68 -12.86 4.14
N ALA A 62 5.40 -12.69 3.79
CA ALA A 62 5.00 -11.74 2.75
C ALA A 62 5.24 -10.29 3.19
N ASP A 63 5.63 -9.46 2.24
CA ASP A 63 5.92 -8.04 2.47
C ASP A 63 4.67 -7.17 2.30
N ILE A 64 4.65 -6.02 3.00
CA ILE A 64 3.63 -4.98 2.86
C ILE A 64 4.21 -3.82 2.06
N TYR A 65 3.53 -3.45 0.98
CA TYR A 65 3.89 -2.35 0.12
C TYR A 65 2.90 -1.19 0.32
N LEU A 66 3.44 0.04 0.29
CA LEU A 66 2.68 1.28 0.27
C LEU A 66 3.01 2.02 -1.04
N GLU A 67 1.99 2.20 -1.87
CA GLU A 67 2.07 3.05 -3.05
C GLU A 67 1.56 4.45 -2.69
N LEU A 68 2.36 5.48 -2.98
CA LEU A 68 1.97 6.89 -2.81
C LEU A 68 1.70 7.51 -4.18
N LEU A 69 0.44 7.83 -4.44
CA LEU A 69 0.01 8.46 -5.68
C LEU A 69 0.17 9.97 -5.57
N HIS A 70 0.89 10.56 -6.52
CA HIS A 70 1.14 11.99 -6.56
C HIS A 70 0.29 12.62 -7.67
N PHE A 71 -0.89 13.14 -7.32
CA PHE A 71 -1.76 13.87 -8.25
C PHE A 71 -1.54 15.39 -8.23
N GLY A 72 -0.37 15.84 -7.79
CA GLY A 72 -0.01 17.27 -7.71
C GLY A 72 -0.75 18.07 -6.64
N GLY A 73 -1.57 17.42 -5.79
CA GLY A 73 -2.29 18.03 -4.67
C GLY A 73 -1.59 17.81 -3.31
N PRO A 74 -2.07 18.48 -2.24
CA PRO A 74 -1.51 18.35 -0.90
C PRO A 74 -1.80 16.99 -0.22
N LEU A 75 -2.79 16.27 -0.74
CA LEU A 75 -3.08 14.89 -0.35
C LEU A 75 -2.45 13.97 -1.40
N ALA A 76 -1.58 13.07 -0.95
CA ALA A 76 -1.11 11.95 -1.75
C ALA A 76 -2.00 10.75 -1.42
N PRO A 77 -2.95 10.36 -2.29
CA PRO A 77 -3.68 9.12 -2.11
C PRO A 77 -2.68 7.98 -2.01
N SER A 78 -3.04 6.93 -1.28
CA SER A 78 -2.16 5.81 -1.05
C SER A 78 -2.87 4.48 -1.14
N SER A 79 -2.19 3.47 -1.64
CA SER A 79 -2.66 2.10 -1.70
C SER A 79 -1.75 1.19 -0.88
N ILE A 80 -2.33 0.26 -0.11
CA ILE A 80 -1.58 -0.74 0.65
C ILE A 80 -1.82 -2.10 0.03
N MET A 81 -0.75 -2.88 -0.14
CA MET A 81 -0.80 -4.20 -0.74
C MET A 81 0.05 -5.19 0.06
N VAL A 82 -0.34 -6.47 0.03
CA VAL A 82 0.47 -7.59 0.48
C VAL A 82 1.02 -8.31 -0.74
N MET A 83 2.32 -8.60 -0.77
CA MET A 83 2.95 -9.39 -1.84
C MET A 83 3.65 -10.60 -1.25
N SER A 84 3.15 -11.78 -1.61
CA SER A 84 3.67 -13.07 -1.14
C SER A 84 4.48 -13.83 -2.20
N GLU A 85 4.59 -13.27 -3.41
CA GLU A 85 5.41 -13.89 -4.46
C GLU A 85 6.83 -13.32 -4.43
N PRO A 86 7.86 -14.10 -4.81
CA PRO A 86 9.19 -13.54 -5.05
C PRO A 86 9.17 -12.44 -6.11
N ALA A 87 10.17 -11.56 -6.08
CA ALA A 87 10.49 -10.76 -7.24
C ALA A 87 10.78 -11.67 -8.45
N ASP A 88 10.62 -11.13 -9.67
CA ASP A 88 10.89 -11.81 -10.95
C ASP A 88 9.88 -12.86 -11.45
N THR A 89 8.77 -13.10 -10.77
CA THR A 89 7.71 -13.95 -11.32
C THR A 89 7.04 -13.30 -12.53
N ASP A 90 6.36 -14.07 -13.38
CA ASP A 90 5.62 -13.53 -14.52
C ASP A 90 4.53 -12.54 -14.06
N SER A 91 3.83 -12.84 -12.95
CA SER A 91 2.86 -11.94 -12.32
C SER A 91 3.51 -10.63 -11.86
N PHE A 92 4.71 -10.69 -11.26
CA PHE A 92 5.44 -9.51 -10.84
C PHE A 92 5.86 -8.66 -12.04
N ARG A 93 6.41 -9.29 -13.09
CA ARG A 93 6.82 -8.59 -14.33
C ARG A 93 5.62 -7.97 -15.05
N LEU A 94 4.46 -8.63 -15.04
CA LEU A 94 3.22 -8.07 -15.57
C LEU A 94 2.77 -6.84 -14.76
N TRP A 95 2.79 -6.93 -13.44
CA TRP A 95 2.50 -5.78 -12.58
C TRP A 95 3.47 -4.63 -12.85
N TRP A 96 4.79 -4.88 -12.87
CA TRP A 96 5.81 -3.86 -13.13
C TRP A 96 5.60 -3.13 -14.46
N ARG A 97 5.29 -3.88 -15.53
CA ARG A 97 5.02 -3.31 -16.86
C ARG A 97 3.77 -2.44 -16.90
N ALA A 98 2.78 -2.70 -16.05
CA ALA A 98 1.61 -1.86 -15.93
C ALA A 98 1.91 -0.52 -15.23
N GLN A 99 2.88 -0.51 -14.31
CA GLN A 99 3.24 0.70 -13.54
C GLN A 99 4.28 1.58 -14.22
N THR A 100 5.19 0.99 -15.01
CA THR A 100 6.34 1.70 -15.55
C THR A 100 6.54 1.41 -17.03
N SER A 101 7.02 2.41 -17.78
CA SER A 101 7.54 2.23 -19.13
C SER A 101 9.01 1.81 -19.16
N ALA A 102 9.63 1.63 -18.00
CA ALA A 102 11.05 1.30 -17.88
C ALA A 102 11.30 -0.20 -18.13
N PRO A 103 12.43 -0.57 -18.77
CA PRO A 103 12.80 -1.97 -18.91
C PRO A 103 13.03 -2.58 -17.53
N TYR A 104 12.37 -3.70 -17.25
CA TYR A 104 12.59 -4.44 -16.01
C TYR A 104 13.97 -5.12 -16.04
N ARG A 105 14.83 -4.80 -15.09
CA ARG A 105 16.12 -5.45 -14.86
C ARG A 105 16.31 -5.65 -13.38
N LEU A 106 16.62 -6.88 -12.97
CA LEU A 106 17.12 -7.14 -11.63
C LEU A 106 18.60 -6.86 -11.60
N ASP A 107 19.04 -6.15 -10.56
CA ASP A 107 20.45 -6.06 -10.21
C ASP A 107 20.87 -7.41 -9.60
N VAL A 108 21.04 -8.43 -10.46
CA VAL A 108 21.62 -9.69 -10.03
C VAL A 108 23.08 -9.42 -9.72
N LEU A 109 23.40 -9.27 -8.43
CA LEU A 109 24.73 -9.44 -7.82
C LEU A 109 25.90 -9.31 -8.82
N ASP A 110 26.27 -8.09 -9.16
CA ASP A 110 27.53 -7.79 -9.87
C ASP A 110 28.78 -8.08 -8.98
N SER A 111 28.59 -8.82 -7.87
CA SER A 111 29.59 -9.17 -6.87
C SER A 111 30.07 -10.63 -6.94
N MET A 112 29.66 -11.44 -7.92
CA MET A 112 30.24 -12.79 -8.14
C MET A 112 31.09 -12.90 -9.41
N GLY A 113 31.70 -11.80 -9.84
CA GLY A 113 32.42 -11.75 -11.12
C GLY A 113 33.63 -10.83 -11.19
N LYS A 114 34.40 -10.66 -10.10
CA LYS A 114 35.78 -10.14 -10.20
C LYS A 114 36.75 -11.00 -9.40
N GLY A 115 36.87 -12.26 -9.84
CA GLY A 115 38.12 -12.99 -9.68
C GLY A 115 39.14 -12.41 -10.66
N LYS A 116 40.18 -11.77 -10.13
CA LYS A 116 41.51 -11.68 -10.75
C LYS A 116 42.54 -11.91 -9.66
#